data_AF-A0A9D9I599-F1
#
_entry.id   AF-A0A9D9I599-F1
#
_cell.length_a   1.000
_cell.length_b   1.000
_cell.length_c   1.000
_cell.angle_alpha   90.00
_cell.angle_beta   90.00
_cell.angle_gamma   90.00
#
_symmetry.space_group_name_H-M   'P 1'
#
loop_
_entity.id
_entity.type
_entity.pdbx_description
1 polymer ?
#
loop_
_entity_poly.entity_id
_entity_poly.type
_entity_poly.pdbx_seq_one_letter_code
_entity_poly.pdbx_strand_id
1 'polypeptide(L)'
;MTIRNGQDGEDGLTPPSITVVEEDGTYYWAYENADGSTDFILDDDGNRIPVTGEAPRVRINDEGYWEISTDGGQTWENTNVKAEGGDGDSFFSDVYVEDGILYLVLADGTVIDVPMTAELSFDFGTEADTLYFGAGESRTLAYTMSGAENVTITKPDGWRASIEGEGLVITAPAAENTFAETEGVISVILFAANGQSLLAEQIVKIGEDPDAAKVIDFPDANLKAYLVENYDLNGDGEIDTGEAAQITDITLNTAYSTDDKKVKDVTGLDRFEY
;
A
#
# COMPACT_ATOMS: atom_id res chain seq x y z
N MET A 1 -113.52 46.53 -17.42
CA MET A 1 -112.18 46.17 -17.90
C MET A 1 -111.75 44.95 -17.14
N THR A 2 -111.50 43.83 -17.82
CA THR A 2 -111.06 42.58 -17.18
C THR A 2 -109.73 42.21 -17.82
N ILE A 3 -108.66 42.23 -17.02
CA ILE A 3 -107.31 41.82 -17.44
C ILE A 3 -107.22 40.32 -17.20
N ARG A 4 -106.70 39.55 -18.16
CA ARG A 4 -106.33 38.14 -17.97
C ARG A 4 -104.81 38.07 -17.75
N ASN A 5 -104.37 37.28 -16.78
CA ASN A 5 -102.96 36.90 -16.65
C ASN A 5 -102.59 35.90 -17.75
N GLY A 6 -101.37 36.01 -18.28
CA GLY A 6 -100.81 35.04 -19.23
C GLY A 6 -100.54 33.68 -18.57
N GLN A 7 -100.48 32.63 -19.38
CA GLN A 7 -100.03 31.31 -18.92
C GLN A 7 -98.50 31.34 -18.72
N ASP A 8 -98.03 30.57 -17.75
CA ASP A 8 -96.60 30.31 -17.57
C ASP A 8 -96.05 29.63 -18.84
N GLY A 9 -94.80 29.96 -19.20
CA GLY A 9 -94.09 29.27 -20.28
C GLY A 9 -93.65 27.87 -19.86
N GLU A 10 -93.49 26.97 -20.83
CA GLU A 10 -92.92 25.63 -20.61
C GLU A 10 -91.51 25.74 -20.00
N ASP A 11 -91.20 24.88 -19.04
CA ASP A 11 -89.87 24.80 -18.43
C ASP A 11 -88.81 24.48 -19.49
N GLY A 12 -87.64 25.11 -19.37
CA GLY A 12 -86.50 24.82 -20.25
C GLY A 12 -85.91 23.42 -20.00
N LEU A 13 -85.30 22.83 -21.03
CA LEU A 13 -84.64 21.52 -20.92
C LEU A 13 -83.51 21.56 -19.87
N THR A 14 -83.53 20.61 -18.95
CA THR A 14 -82.43 20.35 -18.00
C THR A 14 -81.14 20.07 -18.79
N PRO A 15 -80.00 20.69 -18.46
CA PRO A 15 -78.74 20.39 -19.13
C PRO A 15 -78.33 18.94 -18.86
N PRO A 16 -77.68 18.25 -19.83
CA PRO A 16 -77.19 16.89 -19.62
C PRO A 16 -76.17 16.87 -18.48
N SER A 17 -76.30 15.89 -17.58
CA SER A 17 -75.36 15.63 -16.49
C SER A 17 -74.37 14.54 -16.87
N ILE A 18 -73.11 14.71 -16.46
CA ILE A 18 -72.13 13.62 -16.53
C ILE A 18 -72.46 12.63 -15.41
N THR A 19 -72.53 11.35 -15.76
CA THR A 19 -72.80 10.24 -14.85
C THR A 19 -71.79 9.11 -15.05
N VAL A 20 -71.86 8.10 -14.19
CA VAL A 20 -71.05 6.89 -14.24
C VAL A 20 -71.96 5.68 -14.43
N VAL A 21 -71.68 4.87 -15.44
CA VAL A 21 -72.42 3.63 -15.74
C VAL A 21 -71.49 2.44 -15.55
N GLU A 22 -71.95 1.41 -14.84
CA GLU A 22 -71.21 0.15 -14.65
C GLU A 22 -71.69 -0.90 -15.66
N GLU A 23 -70.76 -1.49 -16.40
CA GLU A 23 -71.00 -2.67 -17.22
C GLU A 23 -69.84 -3.66 -17.04
N ASP A 24 -70.19 -4.94 -16.82
CA ASP A 24 -69.24 -6.05 -16.66
C ASP A 24 -68.11 -5.78 -15.64
N GLY A 25 -68.43 -5.10 -14.53
CA GLY A 25 -67.48 -4.77 -13.46
C GLY A 25 -66.58 -3.57 -13.75
N THR A 26 -66.76 -2.88 -14.88
CA THR A 26 -66.01 -1.67 -15.25
C THR A 26 -66.95 -0.46 -15.25
N TYR A 27 -66.51 0.63 -14.64
CA TYR A 27 -67.25 1.90 -14.62
C TYR A 27 -66.82 2.75 -15.82
N TYR A 28 -67.76 3.36 -16.54
CA TYR A 28 -67.51 4.23 -17.69
C TYR A 28 -68.18 5.59 -17.52
N TRP A 29 -67.59 6.63 -18.13
CA TRP A 29 -68.19 7.95 -18.20
C TRP A 29 -69.34 7.97 -19.23
N ALA A 30 -70.48 8.56 -18.85
CA ALA A 30 -71.64 8.73 -19.72
C ALA A 30 -72.29 10.11 -19.51
N TYR A 31 -73.10 10.55 -20.46
CA TYR A 31 -74.06 11.64 -20.23
C TYR A 31 -75.47 11.07 -20.02
N GLU A 32 -76.18 11.66 -19.07
CA GLU A 32 -77.60 11.39 -18.84
C GLU A 32 -78.44 12.43 -19.58
N ASN A 33 -79.33 11.96 -20.44
CA ASN A 33 -80.25 12.78 -21.21
C ASN A 33 -81.46 13.20 -20.36
N ALA A 34 -82.17 14.23 -20.81
CA ALA A 34 -83.35 14.75 -20.11
C ALA A 34 -84.50 13.73 -19.99
N ASP A 35 -84.51 12.67 -20.80
CA ASP A 35 -85.47 11.57 -20.75
C ASP A 35 -85.03 10.40 -19.83
N GLY A 36 -83.88 10.52 -19.17
CA GLY A 36 -83.29 9.50 -18.29
C GLY A 36 -82.51 8.40 -19.01
N SER A 37 -82.35 8.48 -20.34
CA SER A 37 -81.44 7.60 -21.06
C SER A 37 -79.98 8.01 -20.84
N THR A 38 -79.05 7.06 -21.01
CA THR A 38 -77.61 7.31 -20.89
C THR A 38 -76.89 6.95 -22.18
N ASP A 39 -75.93 7.79 -22.53
CA ASP A 39 -75.06 7.60 -23.70
C ASP A 39 -73.59 7.67 -23.24
N PHE A 40 -72.79 6.68 -23.64
CA PHE A 40 -71.39 6.61 -23.24
C PHE A 40 -70.55 7.72 -23.87
N ILE A 41 -69.62 8.27 -23.10
CA ILE A 41 -68.55 9.12 -23.62
C ILE A 41 -67.50 8.20 -24.24
N LEU A 42 -67.16 8.47 -25.50
CA LEU A 42 -66.20 7.70 -26.27
C LEU A 42 -64.89 8.49 -26.44
N ASP A 43 -63.77 7.77 -26.56
CA ASP A 43 -62.49 8.32 -26.99
C ASP A 43 -62.47 8.56 -28.52
N ASP A 44 -61.34 9.05 -29.03
CA ASP A 44 -61.16 9.35 -30.46
C ASP A 44 -61.24 8.11 -31.37
N ASP A 45 -61.05 6.91 -30.81
CA ASP A 45 -61.14 5.62 -31.50
C ASP A 45 -62.55 4.99 -31.40
N GLY A 46 -63.47 5.65 -30.69
CA GLY A 46 -64.84 5.17 -30.48
C GLY A 46 -65.00 4.16 -29.34
N ASN A 47 -63.98 3.95 -28.52
CA ASN A 47 -64.07 3.10 -27.33
C ASN A 47 -64.62 3.91 -26.15
N ARG A 48 -65.34 3.24 -25.25
CA ARG A 48 -65.90 3.88 -24.04
C ARG A 48 -64.78 4.24 -23.09
N ILE A 49 -64.85 5.42 -22.48
CA ILE A 49 -63.82 5.88 -21.54
C ILE A 49 -64.11 5.31 -20.14
N PRO A 50 -63.26 4.40 -19.61
CA PRO A 50 -63.44 3.90 -18.25
C PRO A 50 -63.14 5.01 -17.23
N VAL A 51 -63.82 4.97 -16.09
CA VAL A 51 -63.63 5.88 -14.96
C VAL A 51 -62.27 5.64 -14.30
N THR A 52 -61.73 4.43 -14.40
CA THR A 52 -60.44 4.03 -13.86
C THR A 52 -59.48 3.64 -14.98
N GLY A 53 -58.24 4.12 -14.93
CA GLY A 53 -57.17 3.63 -15.81
C GLY A 53 -56.62 2.28 -15.31
N GLU A 54 -56.06 1.50 -16.24
CA GLU A 54 -55.32 0.28 -15.92
C GLU A 54 -53.99 0.62 -15.22
N ALA A 55 -53.68 -0.08 -14.13
CA ALA A 55 -52.41 0.12 -13.44
C ALA A 55 -51.25 -0.44 -14.28
N PRO A 56 -50.17 0.32 -14.51
CA PRO A 56 -49.03 -0.17 -15.27
C PRO A 56 -48.38 -1.36 -14.57
N ARG A 57 -47.97 -2.35 -15.35
CA ARG A 57 -47.32 -3.58 -14.89
C ARG A 57 -45.86 -3.56 -15.33
N VAL A 58 -44.96 -4.12 -14.50
CA VAL A 58 -43.54 -4.25 -14.82
C VAL A 58 -43.10 -5.72 -14.76
N ARG A 59 -42.15 -6.09 -15.62
CA ARG A 59 -41.50 -7.42 -15.62
C ARG A 59 -40.06 -7.32 -16.09
N ILE A 60 -39.33 -8.42 -15.97
CA ILE A 60 -38.01 -8.61 -16.60
C ILE A 60 -38.23 -9.56 -17.79
N ASN A 61 -37.72 -9.21 -18.98
CA ASN A 61 -37.79 -10.07 -20.16
C ASN A 61 -36.67 -11.12 -20.19
N ASP A 62 -36.73 -12.03 -21.16
CA ASP A 62 -35.76 -13.13 -21.29
C ASP A 62 -34.32 -12.64 -21.58
N GLU A 63 -34.16 -11.40 -22.02
CA GLU A 63 -32.87 -10.73 -22.26
C GLU A 63 -32.36 -9.98 -21.02
N GLY A 64 -33.10 -10.03 -19.90
CA GLY A 64 -32.72 -9.41 -18.64
C GLY A 64 -33.00 -7.90 -18.55
N TYR A 65 -33.92 -7.36 -19.36
CA TYR A 65 -34.31 -5.94 -19.32
C TYR A 65 -35.69 -5.75 -18.69
N TRP A 66 -35.88 -4.61 -18.03
CA TRP A 66 -37.18 -4.19 -17.53
C TRP A 66 -38.11 -3.80 -18.68
N GLU A 67 -39.34 -4.31 -18.66
CA GLU A 67 -40.42 -3.94 -19.56
C GLU A 67 -41.62 -3.41 -18.76
N ILE A 68 -42.34 -2.47 -19.36
CA ILE A 68 -43.59 -1.90 -18.83
C ILE A 68 -44.77 -2.22 -19.74
N SER A 69 -45.93 -2.46 -19.16
CA SER A 69 -47.20 -2.59 -19.87
C SER A 69 -48.21 -1.61 -19.29
N THR A 70 -48.93 -0.90 -20.17
CA THR A 70 -50.01 0.04 -19.81
C THR A 70 -51.40 -0.47 -20.18
N ASP A 71 -51.50 -1.66 -20.78
CA ASP A 71 -52.73 -2.25 -21.33
C ASP A 71 -53.14 -3.55 -20.62
N GLY A 72 -52.78 -3.67 -19.34
CA GLY A 72 -53.10 -4.84 -18.52
C GLY A 72 -52.20 -6.05 -18.78
N GLY A 73 -51.10 -5.90 -19.51
CA GLY A 73 -50.12 -6.97 -19.79
C GLY A 73 -50.27 -7.62 -21.16
N GLN A 74 -51.03 -7.01 -22.08
CA GLN A 74 -51.22 -7.50 -23.44
C GLN A 74 -50.01 -7.17 -24.31
N THR A 75 -49.50 -5.94 -24.21
CA THR A 75 -48.26 -5.50 -24.84
C THR A 75 -47.26 -5.03 -23.79
N TRP A 76 -45.98 -5.13 -24.14
CA TRP A 76 -44.85 -4.81 -23.28
C TRP A 76 -43.85 -3.98 -24.07
N GLU A 77 -43.47 -2.83 -23.51
CA GLU A 77 -42.43 -1.95 -24.07
C GLU A 77 -41.16 -2.06 -23.24
N ASN A 78 -40.03 -2.26 -23.91
CA ASN A 78 -38.72 -2.32 -23.27
C ASN A 78 -38.28 -0.93 -22.82
N THR A 79 -37.89 -0.80 -21.55
CA THR A 79 -37.41 0.45 -20.96
C THR A 79 -35.94 0.75 -21.28
N ASN A 80 -35.23 -0.22 -21.88
CA ASN A 80 -33.78 -0.25 -22.06
C ASN A 80 -32.98 -0.22 -20.75
N VAL A 81 -33.63 -0.51 -19.62
CA VAL A 81 -32.97 -0.63 -18.31
C VAL A 81 -32.70 -2.10 -18.04
N LYS A 82 -31.42 -2.50 -17.94
CA LYS A 82 -31.05 -3.87 -17.59
C LYS A 82 -31.39 -4.15 -16.13
N ALA A 83 -32.05 -5.27 -15.86
CA ALA A 83 -32.52 -5.68 -14.54
C ALA A 83 -31.49 -6.49 -13.74
N GLU A 84 -30.35 -6.81 -14.34
CA GLU A 84 -29.23 -7.47 -13.68
C GLU A 84 -28.25 -6.42 -13.16
N GLY A 85 -28.28 -6.17 -11.86
CA GLY A 85 -27.21 -5.47 -11.14
C GLY A 85 -26.12 -6.46 -10.73
N GLY A 86 -25.42 -7.04 -11.70
CA GLY A 86 -24.21 -7.83 -11.42
C GLY A 86 -23.05 -6.87 -11.17
N ASP A 87 -22.77 -6.60 -9.90
CA ASP A 87 -21.55 -5.94 -9.39
C ASP A 87 -21.17 -4.56 -9.96
N GLY A 88 -22.08 -3.88 -10.67
CA GLY A 88 -21.81 -2.58 -11.27
C GLY A 88 -20.81 -2.69 -12.42
N ASP A 89 -20.92 -1.81 -13.42
CA ASP A 89 -19.87 -1.70 -14.41
C ASP A 89 -18.54 -1.48 -13.68
N SER A 90 -17.53 -2.31 -13.99
CA SER A 90 -16.19 -2.16 -13.39
C SER A 90 -15.78 -0.70 -13.51
N PHE A 91 -15.44 -0.05 -12.39
CA PHE A 91 -15.00 1.34 -12.40
C PHE A 91 -13.78 1.53 -13.32
N PHE A 92 -13.02 0.44 -13.55
CA PHE A 92 -11.87 0.37 -14.44
C PHE A 92 -12.19 -0.41 -15.72
N SER A 93 -11.89 0.17 -16.88
CA SER A 93 -11.86 -0.56 -18.16
C SER A 93 -10.52 -1.29 -18.37
N ASP A 94 -9.43 -0.80 -17.77
CA ASP A 94 -8.10 -1.43 -17.87
C ASP A 94 -7.18 -1.03 -16.71
N VAL A 95 -6.19 -1.87 -16.40
CA VAL A 95 -5.13 -1.63 -15.39
C VAL A 95 -3.83 -2.23 -15.90
N TYR A 96 -2.81 -1.39 -16.12
CA TYR A 96 -1.52 -1.84 -16.63
C TYR A 96 -0.36 -0.98 -16.11
N VAL A 97 0.86 -1.50 -16.25
CA VAL A 97 2.09 -0.80 -15.90
C VAL A 97 2.94 -0.63 -17.15
N GLU A 98 3.37 0.60 -17.43
CA GLU A 98 4.28 0.93 -18.53
C GLU A 98 5.26 2.01 -18.06
N ASP A 99 6.54 1.85 -18.38
CA ASP A 99 7.63 2.78 -18.01
C ASP A 99 7.68 3.17 -16.51
N GLY A 100 7.34 2.23 -15.62
CA GLY A 100 7.34 2.47 -14.17
C GLY A 100 6.17 3.34 -13.69
N ILE A 101 5.11 3.47 -14.48
CA ILE A 101 3.88 4.17 -14.11
C ILE A 101 2.73 3.15 -14.14
N LEU A 102 1.95 3.11 -13.07
CA LEU A 102 0.69 2.38 -13.03
C LEU A 102 -0.41 3.23 -13.66
N TYR A 103 -1.03 2.73 -14.70
CA TYR A 103 -2.16 3.34 -15.39
C TYR A 103 -3.46 2.66 -14.99
N LEU A 104 -4.41 3.46 -14.51
CA LEU A 104 -5.78 3.04 -14.21
C LEU A 104 -6.69 3.71 -15.24
N VAL A 105 -7.27 2.94 -16.15
CA VAL A 105 -8.23 3.46 -17.14
C VAL A 105 -9.63 3.24 -16.60
N LEU A 106 -10.37 4.32 -16.37
CA LEU A 106 -11.75 4.27 -15.88
C LEU A 106 -12.72 3.88 -16.99
N ALA A 107 -13.92 3.43 -16.60
CA ALA A 107 -14.97 3.04 -17.55
C ALA A 107 -15.38 4.16 -18.54
N ASP A 108 -15.18 5.43 -18.18
CA ASP A 108 -15.45 6.59 -19.03
C ASP A 108 -14.26 6.98 -19.95
N GLY A 109 -13.16 6.24 -19.88
CA GLY A 109 -11.93 6.50 -20.64
C GLY A 109 -10.95 7.46 -19.95
N THR A 110 -11.28 8.00 -18.77
CA THR A 110 -10.32 8.77 -17.96
C THR A 110 -9.13 7.90 -17.58
N VAL A 111 -7.92 8.43 -17.73
CA VAL A 111 -6.69 7.73 -17.34
C VAL A 111 -6.13 8.42 -16.10
N ILE A 112 -5.88 7.64 -15.04
CA ILE A 112 -5.14 8.07 -13.85
C ILE A 112 -3.77 7.40 -13.91
N ASP A 113 -2.70 8.19 -13.82
CA ASP A 113 -1.32 7.73 -13.75
C ASP A 113 -0.78 7.83 -12.31
N VAL A 114 -0.14 6.75 -11.86
CA VAL A 114 0.49 6.66 -10.55
C VAL A 114 1.95 6.28 -10.75
N PRO A 115 2.91 7.22 -10.60
CA PRO A 115 4.32 6.91 -10.70
C PRO A 115 4.72 5.87 -9.65
N MET A 116 5.31 4.76 -10.10
CA MET A 116 5.90 3.74 -9.25
C MET A 116 7.38 4.06 -9.08
N THR A 117 7.81 4.35 -7.87
CA THR A 117 9.25 4.48 -7.58
C THR A 117 9.82 3.12 -7.23
N ALA A 118 11.11 2.94 -7.48
CA ALA A 118 11.82 1.80 -6.92
C ALA A 118 11.68 1.81 -5.39
N GLU A 119 11.66 0.62 -4.81
CA GLU A 119 11.64 0.45 -3.35
C GLU A 119 12.85 1.18 -2.75
N LEU A 120 12.58 1.96 -1.71
CA LEU A 120 13.64 2.59 -0.93
C LEU A 120 14.37 1.52 -0.14
N SER A 121 15.69 1.50 -0.27
CA SER A 121 16.56 0.69 0.59
C SER A 121 17.85 1.43 0.86
N PHE A 122 18.40 1.23 2.05
CA PHE A 122 19.74 1.64 2.43
C PHE A 122 20.37 0.57 3.30
N ASP A 123 21.61 0.23 3.01
CA ASP A 123 22.42 -0.71 3.78
C ASP A 123 23.80 -0.09 4.00
N PHE A 124 24.29 -0.11 5.25
CA PHE A 124 25.58 0.47 5.62
C PHE A 124 26.79 -0.39 5.23
N GLY A 125 26.59 -1.52 4.56
CA GLY A 125 27.65 -2.42 4.11
C GLY A 125 28.40 -3.11 5.25
N THR A 126 27.75 -3.26 6.41
CA THR A 126 28.31 -3.81 7.64
C THR A 126 27.24 -4.54 8.43
N GLU A 127 27.62 -5.66 9.04
CA GLU A 127 26.77 -6.43 9.96
C GLU A 127 26.95 -5.99 11.42
N ALA A 128 27.89 -5.06 11.68
CA ALA A 128 28.17 -4.57 13.03
C ALA A 128 27.09 -3.59 13.51
N ASP A 129 26.42 -3.92 14.63
CA ASP A 129 25.47 -3.04 15.29
C ASP A 129 26.07 -1.68 15.70
N THR A 130 27.36 -1.68 16.05
CA THR A 130 28.11 -0.48 16.44
C THR A 130 29.46 -0.41 15.73
N LEU A 131 29.77 0.77 15.18
CA LEU A 131 31.05 1.04 14.56
C LEU A 131 31.96 1.81 15.51
N TYR A 132 33.09 1.21 15.86
CA TYR A 132 34.09 1.78 16.78
C TYR A 132 35.21 2.49 16.03
N PHE A 133 35.47 3.75 16.36
CA PHE A 133 36.47 4.60 15.72
C PHE A 133 37.53 5.06 16.72
N GLY A 134 38.78 5.18 16.27
CA GLY A 134 39.79 6.00 16.91
C GLY A 134 39.42 7.49 16.84
N ALA A 135 39.87 8.29 17.82
CA ALA A 135 39.63 9.73 17.80
C ALA A 135 40.27 10.38 16.56
N GLY A 136 39.49 11.14 15.80
CA GLY A 136 39.90 11.74 14.53
C GLY A 136 39.99 10.78 13.34
N GLU A 137 39.70 9.49 13.54
CA GLU A 137 39.72 8.49 12.47
C GLU A 137 38.64 8.78 11.42
N SER A 138 38.99 8.56 10.16
CA SER A 138 38.06 8.59 9.03
C SER A 138 38.03 7.23 8.35
N ARG A 139 36.83 6.67 8.15
CA ARG A 139 36.61 5.42 7.43
C ARG A 139 35.60 5.63 6.30
N THR A 140 35.79 4.90 5.22
CA THR A 140 34.86 4.84 4.10
C THR A 140 34.20 3.47 4.12
N LEU A 141 32.88 3.44 4.33
CA LEU A 141 32.08 2.23 4.23
C LEU A 141 31.54 2.11 2.80
N ALA A 142 31.53 0.88 2.27
CA ALA A 142 30.64 0.57 1.17
C ALA A 142 29.18 0.73 1.65
N TYR A 143 28.28 1.11 0.77
CA TYR A 143 26.85 1.13 1.07
C TYR A 143 26.08 0.66 -0.15
N THR A 144 24.86 0.17 0.06
CA THR A 144 23.91 -0.03 -1.04
C THR A 144 22.69 0.85 -0.83
N MET A 145 22.17 1.42 -1.92
CA MET A 145 21.03 2.32 -1.89
C MET A 145 20.18 2.16 -3.15
N SER A 146 18.86 2.13 -2.98
CA SER A 146 17.88 2.08 -4.06
C SER A 146 16.75 3.09 -3.85
N GLY A 147 16.16 3.57 -4.95
CA GLY A 147 14.92 4.35 -4.98
C GLY A 147 15.01 5.79 -4.48
N ALA A 148 16.14 6.21 -3.92
CA ALA A 148 16.30 7.56 -3.37
C ALA A 148 16.52 8.60 -4.48
N GLU A 149 15.70 9.64 -4.49
CA GLU A 149 15.92 10.86 -5.26
C GLU A 149 16.71 11.88 -4.43
N ASN A 150 16.41 11.98 -3.13
CA ASN A 150 17.12 12.86 -2.19
C ASN A 150 17.59 12.08 -0.96
N VAL A 151 18.71 12.51 -0.39
CA VAL A 151 19.32 11.90 0.79
C VAL A 151 19.68 12.99 1.81
N THR A 152 19.36 12.76 3.07
CA THR A 152 19.78 13.58 4.21
C THR A 152 20.53 12.71 5.20
N ILE A 153 21.64 13.23 5.74
CA ILE A 153 22.43 12.54 6.76
C ILE A 153 22.46 13.40 8.02
N THR A 154 22.07 12.82 9.15
CA THR A 154 22.27 13.39 10.49
C THR A 154 23.32 12.59 11.23
N LYS A 155 23.93 13.22 12.25
CA LYS A 155 25.09 12.68 12.96
C LYS A 155 25.20 13.32 14.34
N PRO A 156 25.94 12.71 15.28
CA PRO A 156 26.22 13.30 16.58
C PRO A 156 27.08 14.57 16.44
N ASP A 157 27.12 15.39 17.49
CA ASP A 157 27.90 16.63 17.48
C ASP A 157 29.40 16.34 17.39
N GLY A 158 30.11 17.14 16.59
CA GLY A 158 31.54 16.96 16.29
C GLY A 158 31.88 15.85 15.28
N TRP A 159 31.01 14.87 15.02
CA TRP A 159 31.22 13.87 13.97
C TRP A 159 31.12 14.48 12.57
N ARG A 160 31.56 13.78 11.53
CA ARG A 160 31.25 14.11 10.12
C ARG A 160 30.80 12.85 9.37
N ALA A 161 29.81 12.99 8.49
CA ALA A 161 29.31 11.92 7.65
C ALA A 161 28.90 12.48 6.29
N SER A 162 29.35 11.87 5.20
CA SER A 162 29.04 12.27 3.82
C SER A 162 29.07 11.07 2.89
N ILE A 163 28.21 11.07 1.87
CA ILE A 163 28.33 10.14 0.74
C ILE A 163 29.24 10.80 -0.31
N GLU A 164 30.33 10.13 -0.66
CA GLU A 164 31.33 10.59 -1.61
C GLU A 164 31.59 9.50 -2.65
N GLY A 165 31.12 9.70 -3.88
CA GLY A 165 31.18 8.67 -4.93
C GLY A 165 30.37 7.43 -4.53
N GLU A 166 31.04 6.29 -4.38
CA GLU A 166 30.44 5.00 -3.99
C GLU A 166 30.60 4.69 -2.49
N GLY A 167 31.13 5.62 -1.68
CA GLY A 167 31.43 5.38 -0.27
C GLY A 167 30.70 6.32 0.69
N LEU A 168 30.26 5.78 1.82
CA LEU A 168 29.84 6.57 2.99
C LEU A 168 31.06 6.85 3.87
N VAL A 169 31.53 8.09 3.87
CA VAL A 169 32.66 8.55 4.65
C VAL A 169 32.18 9.01 6.02
N ILE A 170 32.69 8.37 7.07
CA ILE A 170 32.39 8.70 8.47
C ILE A 170 33.70 9.09 9.15
N THR A 171 33.70 10.24 9.83
CA THR A 171 34.87 10.74 10.57
C THR A 171 34.50 11.03 12.01
N ALA A 172 35.21 10.39 12.94
CA ALA A 172 35.11 10.64 14.36
C ALA A 172 35.73 12.01 14.72
N PRO A 173 35.23 12.68 15.76
CA PRO A 173 35.83 13.93 16.23
C PRO A 173 37.25 13.66 16.77
N ALA A 174 38.13 14.64 16.62
CA ALA A 174 39.49 14.58 17.15
C ALA A 174 39.49 14.62 18.69
N ALA A 175 40.51 14.03 19.33
CA ALA A 175 40.59 13.90 20.78
C ALA A 175 40.61 15.27 21.51
N GLU A 176 41.14 16.30 20.86
CA GLU A 176 41.16 17.68 21.36
C GLU A 176 39.78 18.36 21.37
N ASN A 177 38.78 17.82 20.66
CA ASN A 177 37.43 18.37 20.65
C ASN A 177 36.61 17.88 21.84
N THR A 178 36.80 18.51 23.00
CA THR A 178 36.13 18.13 24.26
C THR A 178 34.62 18.43 24.30
N PHE A 179 34.07 19.08 23.28
CA PHE A 179 32.62 19.37 23.18
C PHE A 179 31.87 18.36 22.30
N ALA A 180 32.60 17.51 21.56
CA ALA A 180 31.97 16.52 20.70
C ALA A 180 31.36 15.36 21.50
N GLU A 181 30.35 14.73 20.92
CA GLU A 181 29.79 13.50 21.44
C GLU A 181 30.73 12.32 21.13
N THR A 182 30.97 11.45 22.11
CA THR A 182 31.84 10.28 21.96
C THR A 182 31.11 9.08 21.36
N GLU A 183 29.78 9.12 21.29
CA GLU A 183 28.94 8.07 20.72
C GLU A 183 27.63 8.68 20.23
N GLY A 184 26.92 7.97 19.36
CA GLY A 184 25.58 8.34 18.93
C GLY A 184 25.18 7.62 17.66
N VAL A 185 24.20 8.17 16.94
CA VAL A 185 23.61 7.54 15.75
C VAL A 185 23.84 8.42 14.53
N ILE A 186 24.30 7.81 13.44
CA ILE A 186 24.23 8.38 12.10
C ILE A 186 22.91 7.90 11.49
N SER A 187 22.06 8.85 11.10
CA SER A 187 20.80 8.52 10.42
C SER A 187 20.89 8.94 8.97
N VAL A 188 20.57 8.03 8.05
CA VAL A 188 20.41 8.29 6.62
C VAL A 188 18.92 8.26 6.32
N ILE A 189 18.40 9.40 5.87
CA ILE A 189 17.00 9.57 5.48
C ILE A 189 16.94 9.66 3.97
N LEU A 190 16.27 8.71 3.35
CA LEU A 190 16.02 8.67 1.91
C LEU A 190 14.63 9.21 1.60
N PHE A 191 14.50 9.92 0.49
CA PHE A 191 13.23 10.35 -0.08
C PHE A 191 13.13 9.89 -1.52
N ALA A 192 12.06 9.18 -1.86
CA ALA A 192 11.72 8.81 -3.23
C ALA A 192 10.93 9.94 -3.92
N ALA A 193 10.90 9.93 -5.26
CA ALA A 193 10.21 10.94 -6.06
C ALA A 193 8.68 11.01 -5.82
N ASN A 194 8.07 9.93 -5.35
CA ASN A 194 6.65 9.88 -4.98
C ASN A 194 6.36 10.35 -3.54
N GLY A 195 7.38 10.83 -2.81
CA GLY A 195 7.26 11.30 -1.43
C GLY A 195 7.37 10.22 -0.35
N GLN A 196 7.62 8.96 -0.70
CA GLN A 196 7.98 7.94 0.30
C GLN A 196 9.33 8.28 0.95
N SER A 197 9.52 7.85 2.19
CA SER A 197 10.77 8.03 2.92
C SER A 197 11.19 6.77 3.68
N LEU A 198 12.50 6.60 3.85
CA LEU A 198 13.12 5.52 4.62
C LEU A 198 14.17 6.11 5.57
N LEU A 199 14.22 5.58 6.79
CA LEU A 199 15.23 5.89 7.80
C LEU A 199 16.10 4.65 8.02
N ALA A 200 17.41 4.81 7.83
CA ALA A 200 18.42 3.82 8.22
C ALA A 200 19.35 4.44 9.27
N GLU A 201 19.74 3.64 10.27
CA GLU A 201 20.53 4.10 11.40
C GLU A 201 21.76 3.21 11.62
N GLN A 202 22.88 3.84 11.97
CA GLN A 202 24.10 3.14 12.36
C GLN A 202 24.65 3.79 13.63
N ILE A 203 24.90 2.96 14.66
CA ILE A 203 25.52 3.44 15.89
C ILE A 203 27.03 3.60 15.65
N VAL A 204 27.57 4.71 16.11
CA VAL A 204 29.01 5.03 16.07
C VAL A 204 29.52 5.37 17.46
N LYS A 205 30.75 4.96 17.76
CA LYS A 205 31.39 5.16 19.06
C LYS A 205 32.87 5.40 18.92
N ILE A 206 33.43 6.31 19.72
CA ILE A 206 34.87 6.47 19.88
C ILE A 206 35.36 5.45 20.90
N GLY A 207 36.35 4.67 20.53
CA GLY A 207 36.96 3.66 21.39
C GLY A 207 37.39 2.44 20.60
N GLU A 208 37.89 1.46 21.34
CA GLU A 208 38.13 0.11 20.81
C GLU A 208 36.82 -0.68 20.87
N ASP A 209 36.62 -1.52 19.86
CA ASP A 209 35.56 -2.50 19.85
C ASP A 209 35.80 -3.51 20.99
N PRO A 210 34.87 -3.66 21.95
CA PRO A 210 35.02 -4.60 23.06
C PRO A 210 35.12 -6.05 22.60
N ASP A 211 34.52 -6.37 21.45
CA ASP A 211 34.42 -7.72 20.90
C ASP A 211 35.48 -7.97 19.81
N ALA A 212 36.32 -6.98 19.48
CA ALA A 212 37.43 -7.18 18.57
C ALA A 212 38.41 -8.22 19.12
N ALA A 213 38.77 -9.17 18.27
CA ALA A 213 39.75 -10.19 18.61
C ALA A 213 41.10 -9.54 18.96
N LYS A 214 41.64 -9.90 20.12
CA LYS A 214 42.88 -9.31 20.65
C LYS A 214 44.05 -10.24 20.41
N VAL A 215 45.11 -9.73 19.82
CA VAL A 215 46.37 -10.47 19.67
C VAL A 215 46.89 -10.90 21.04
N ILE A 216 47.14 -12.20 21.18
CA ILE A 216 47.68 -12.83 22.38
C ILE A 216 49.20 -12.87 22.26
N ASP A 217 49.90 -12.33 23.27
CA ASP A 217 51.36 -12.36 23.32
C ASP A 217 51.86 -13.72 23.83
N PHE A 218 52.76 -14.34 23.08
CA PHE A 218 53.43 -15.59 23.41
C PHE A 218 54.94 -15.38 23.47
N PRO A 219 55.52 -15.23 24.67
CA PRO A 219 56.96 -14.99 24.84
C PRO A 219 57.86 -16.13 24.32
N ASP A 220 57.35 -17.37 24.31
CA ASP A 220 58.07 -18.52 23.77
C ASP A 220 57.90 -18.60 22.24
N ALA A 221 58.98 -18.34 21.51
CA ALA A 221 58.97 -18.35 20.05
C ALA A 221 58.62 -19.71 19.44
N ASN A 222 58.91 -20.83 20.12
CA ASN A 222 58.54 -22.15 19.62
C ASN A 222 57.04 -22.42 19.82
N LEU A 223 56.47 -21.96 20.94
CA LEU A 223 55.02 -22.02 21.16
C LEU A 223 54.27 -21.13 20.17
N LYS A 224 54.72 -19.88 19.99
CA LYS A 224 54.13 -18.96 19.00
C LYS A 224 54.18 -19.55 17.59
N ALA A 225 55.35 -20.07 17.19
CA ALA A 225 55.52 -20.68 15.87
C ALA A 225 54.60 -21.90 15.67
N TYR A 226 54.43 -22.75 16.68
CA TYR A 226 53.49 -23.85 16.62
C TYR A 226 52.05 -23.37 16.46
N LEU A 227 51.63 -22.39 17.27
CA LEU A 227 50.26 -21.90 17.24
C LEU A 227 49.94 -21.23 15.91
N VAL A 228 50.83 -20.36 15.43
CA VAL A 228 50.69 -19.72 14.11
C VAL A 228 50.67 -20.76 12.99
N GLU A 229 51.57 -21.76 13.01
CA GLU A 229 51.61 -22.79 11.97
C GLU A 229 50.30 -23.61 11.87
N ASN A 230 49.58 -23.78 12.97
CA ASN A 230 48.45 -24.70 13.05
C ASN A 230 47.08 -24.03 13.21
N TYR A 231 47.03 -22.79 13.69
CA TYR A 231 45.78 -22.14 14.14
C TYR A 231 45.67 -20.65 13.78
N ASP A 232 46.65 -20.06 13.10
CA ASP A 232 46.48 -18.75 12.45
C ASP A 232 45.59 -18.94 11.21
N LEU A 233 44.33 -18.53 11.34
CA LEU A 233 43.30 -18.76 10.32
C LEU A 233 43.31 -17.66 9.26
N ASN A 234 43.73 -16.46 9.65
CA ASN A 234 43.69 -15.29 8.78
C ASN A 234 45.03 -15.06 8.04
N GLY A 235 46.11 -15.75 8.46
CA GLY A 235 47.45 -15.72 7.89
C GLY A 235 48.27 -14.49 8.23
N ASP A 236 47.93 -13.76 9.29
CA ASP A 236 48.61 -12.51 9.68
C ASP A 236 49.88 -12.73 10.52
N GLY A 237 50.16 -13.97 10.91
CA GLY A 237 51.33 -14.38 11.68
C GLY A 237 51.21 -14.11 13.19
N GLU A 238 50.04 -13.71 13.66
CA GLU A 238 49.68 -13.57 15.06
C GLU A 238 48.62 -14.61 15.45
N ILE A 239 48.29 -14.67 16.74
CA ILE A 239 47.16 -15.47 17.24
C ILE A 239 46.31 -14.54 18.08
N ASP A 240 45.06 -14.35 17.68
CA ASP A 240 44.11 -13.53 18.41
C ASP A 240 43.14 -14.35 19.28
N THR A 241 42.35 -13.66 20.11
CA THR A 241 41.35 -14.31 20.97
C THR A 241 40.25 -15.03 20.19
N GLY A 242 39.96 -14.63 18.94
CA GLY A 242 38.97 -15.28 18.08
C GLY A 242 39.48 -16.60 17.50
N GLU A 243 40.75 -16.64 17.13
CA GLU A 243 41.45 -17.86 16.71
C GLU A 243 41.65 -18.81 17.89
N ALA A 244 42.10 -18.29 19.03
CA ALA A 244 42.29 -19.05 20.25
C ALA A 244 40.99 -19.73 20.75
N ALA A 245 39.83 -19.08 20.60
CA ALA A 245 38.53 -19.64 20.98
C ALA A 245 38.15 -20.92 20.20
N GLN A 246 38.77 -21.17 19.05
CA GLN A 246 38.54 -22.39 18.26
C GLN A 246 39.47 -23.54 18.67
N ILE A 247 40.48 -23.27 19.48
CA ILE A 247 41.50 -24.24 19.88
C ILE A 247 41.00 -25.01 21.11
N THR A 248 40.49 -26.22 20.86
CA THR A 248 39.95 -27.09 21.91
C THR A 248 40.98 -28.06 22.51
N ASP A 249 42.10 -28.31 21.81
CA ASP A 249 43.21 -29.12 22.29
C ASP A 249 44.51 -28.69 21.61
N ILE A 250 45.61 -28.72 22.38
CA ILE A 250 46.97 -28.47 21.89
C ILE A 250 47.81 -29.73 22.13
N THR A 251 48.22 -30.37 21.04
CA THR A 251 49.10 -31.54 21.09
C THR A 251 50.48 -31.21 20.51
N LEU A 252 51.44 -30.91 21.39
CA LEU A 252 52.84 -30.72 20.99
C LEU A 252 53.46 -32.07 20.61
N ASN A 253 53.75 -32.27 19.33
CA ASN A 253 54.37 -33.50 18.84
C ASN A 253 55.85 -33.63 19.26
N THR A 254 56.48 -34.76 18.97
CA THR A 254 57.89 -35.04 19.35
C THR A 254 58.91 -34.06 18.75
N ALA A 255 58.56 -33.29 17.71
CA ALA A 255 59.43 -32.26 17.15
C ALA A 255 59.64 -31.07 18.10
N TYR A 256 58.68 -30.79 18.99
CA TYR A 256 58.73 -29.74 20.01
C TYR A 256 59.30 -30.23 21.36
N SER A 257 59.94 -31.40 21.37
CA SER A 257 60.59 -32.01 22.54
C SER A 257 62.13 -32.03 22.44
N THR A 258 62.69 -31.58 21.31
CA THR A 258 64.13 -31.43 21.10
C THR A 258 64.65 -30.13 21.71
N ASP A 259 65.89 -30.08 22.20
CA ASP A 259 66.43 -28.94 22.98
C ASP A 259 66.27 -27.57 22.30
N ASP A 260 66.33 -27.54 20.96
CA ASP A 260 66.24 -26.31 20.16
C ASP A 260 64.78 -25.86 19.91
N LYS A 261 63.82 -26.79 19.89
CA LYS A 261 62.39 -26.54 19.63
C LYS A 261 61.50 -26.73 20.85
N LYS A 262 62.10 -26.93 22.01
CA LYS A 262 61.38 -27.17 23.26
C LYS A 262 60.60 -25.93 23.68
N VAL A 263 59.30 -26.10 23.92
CA VAL A 263 58.47 -25.10 24.61
C VAL A 263 58.88 -25.04 26.08
N LYS A 264 59.26 -23.85 26.54
CA LYS A 264 59.78 -23.57 27.88
C LYS A 264 58.84 -22.66 28.67
N ASP A 265 58.06 -21.84 27.98
CA ASP A 265 57.06 -20.95 28.57
C ASP A 265 55.72 -21.13 27.85
N VAL A 266 54.65 -21.18 28.64
CA VAL A 266 53.26 -21.41 28.18
C VAL A 266 52.36 -20.19 28.44
N THR A 267 52.95 -19.07 28.87
CA THR A 267 52.25 -17.79 29.03
C THR A 267 51.54 -17.42 27.73
N GLY A 268 50.29 -16.97 27.83
CA GLY A 268 49.41 -16.68 26.70
C GLY A 268 48.30 -17.72 26.53
N LEU A 269 48.57 -18.99 26.88
CA LEU A 269 47.54 -20.05 26.86
C LEU A 269 46.46 -19.84 27.93
N ASP A 270 46.76 -19.09 28.98
CA ASP A 270 45.79 -18.70 30.02
C ASP A 270 44.67 -17.78 29.51
N ARG A 271 44.82 -17.23 28.29
CA ARG A 271 43.84 -16.37 27.62
C ARG A 271 42.92 -17.13 26.65
N PHE A 272 43.03 -18.45 26.60
CA PHE A 272 42.16 -19.28 25.78
C PHE A 272 40.89 -19.47 26.60
N GLU A 273 39.80 -18.83 26.19
CA GLU A 273 38.52 -19.02 26.88
C GLU A 273 38.04 -20.46 26.64
N TYR A 274 37.60 -21.15 27.71
CA TYR A 274 37.11 -22.54 27.69
C TYR A 274 35.60 -22.62 27.51
#